data_AF-D6ATR1-F1
#
_entry.id   AF-D6ATR1-F1
#
_cell.length_a   1.000
_cell.length_b   1.000
_cell.length_c   1.000
_cell.angle_alpha   90.00
_cell.angle_beta   90.00
_cell.angle_gamma   90.00
#
_symmetry.space_group_name_H-M   'P 1'
#
loop_
_entity.id
_entity.type
_entity.pdbx_description
1 polymer ?
#
loop_
_entity_poly.entity_id
_entity_poly.type
_entity_poly.pdbx_seq_one_letter_code
_entity_poly.pdbx_strand_id
1 'polypeptide(L)'
;MALRLVFSVFLGSSIPGSHTVLTLLELPLPDWAQGVRIGGRVTAEQLVFSLYEGLKLATLLICVGAANALANPARLLKSLPGALYEAGVAVVVAMTFAPNMVADVVRLRTARRLRGRPTGGVRAVAQIGLPVLEGALERSVAVAASMDARGYGRTAQVPAAVRHTTNVLTLGGLLGVCAGTYGLLAAQGAVYGLPLLLAGLVTAMAGLRLGGRRSVRTRYRPDRWGVRAWLVACSGAVVAAAMIWAGAVDPEALRPGVVPLTAPVLPLWPAAAALIGLLPALVAPVPPSDRAAADRPVRRGKEQA
;
A
#
# COMPACT_ATOMS: atom_id res chain seq x y z
N MET A 1 5.83 19.30 2.12
CA MET A 1 6.93 20.24 2.40
C MET A 1 6.45 21.69 2.41
N ALA A 2 6.21 22.31 1.25
CA ALA A 2 5.85 23.73 1.15
C ALA A 2 4.63 24.13 2.00
N LEU A 3 3.53 23.37 1.93
CA LEU A 3 2.31 23.63 2.74
C LEU A 3 2.59 23.63 4.25
N ARG A 4 3.32 22.65 4.79
CA ARG A 4 3.60 22.58 6.24
C ARG A 4 4.53 23.71 6.70
N LEU A 5 5.47 24.11 5.85
CA LEU A 5 6.40 25.21 6.10
C LEU A 5 5.66 26.56 6.10
N VAL A 6 4.75 26.77 5.14
CA VAL A 6 3.82 27.91 5.10
C VAL A 6 2.90 27.91 6.32
N PHE A 7 2.31 26.78 6.69
CA PHE A 7 1.46 26.69 7.89
C PHE A 7 2.24 26.94 9.17
N SER A 8 3.48 26.47 9.31
CA SER A 8 4.31 26.76 10.49
C SER A 8 4.66 28.24 10.59
N VAL A 9 5.02 28.88 9.46
CA VAL A 9 5.27 30.32 9.39
C VAL A 9 4.01 31.14 9.70
N PHE A 10 2.83 30.68 9.29
CA PHE A 10 1.56 31.39 9.48
C PHE A 10 0.87 31.12 10.84
N LEU A 11 0.96 29.91 11.39
CA LEU A 11 0.25 29.51 12.63
C LEU A 11 1.11 29.59 13.90
N GLY A 12 2.39 29.98 13.80
CA GLY A 12 3.25 30.28 14.95
C GLY A 12 3.21 29.20 16.04
N SER A 13 3.91 28.09 15.86
CA SER A 13 4.00 27.08 16.92
C SER A 13 4.84 27.62 18.09
N SER A 14 4.32 27.54 19.32
CA SER A 14 5.00 27.89 20.57
C SER A 14 6.17 26.93 20.89
N ILE A 15 7.20 26.91 20.03
CA ILE A 15 8.48 26.28 20.33
C ILE A 15 9.36 27.37 20.96
N PRO A 16 9.80 27.23 22.22
CA PRO A 16 10.74 28.17 22.83
C PRO A 16 12.07 28.07 22.08
N GLY A 17 12.37 29.05 21.23
CA GLY A 17 13.60 29.12 20.45
C GLY A 17 14.32 30.42 20.71
N SER A 18 15.64 30.35 20.92
CA SER A 18 16.51 31.49 21.23
C SER A 18 16.93 32.28 20.00
N HIS A 19 16.90 31.68 18.79
CA HIS A 19 17.38 32.31 17.56
C HIS A 19 16.24 32.75 16.65
N THR A 20 15.91 34.04 16.68
CA THR A 20 14.83 34.61 15.85
C THR A 20 15.37 35.12 14.52
N VAL A 21 14.84 34.58 13.41
CA VAL A 21 15.28 34.87 12.04
C VAL A 21 14.42 35.98 11.40
N LEU A 22 13.12 35.99 11.69
CA LEU A 22 12.16 36.96 11.13
C LEU A 22 11.11 37.31 12.18
N THR A 23 10.76 38.59 12.30
CA THR A 23 9.69 39.05 13.20
C THR A 23 8.53 39.53 12.33
N LEU A 24 7.46 38.75 12.22
CA LEU A 24 6.24 39.20 11.56
C LEU A 24 5.37 39.96 12.57
N LEU A 25 4.72 41.04 12.13
CA LEU A 25 3.86 41.90 12.96
C LEU A 25 2.71 41.06 13.54
N GLU A 26 2.63 40.98 14.86
CA GLU A 26 1.62 40.20 15.57
C GLU A 26 0.25 40.85 15.41
N LEU A 27 -0.72 40.09 14.90
CA LEU A 27 -2.12 40.47 14.94
C LEU A 27 -2.70 39.99 16.28
N PRO A 28 -3.25 40.89 17.12
CA PRO A 28 -3.89 40.46 18.36
C PRO A 28 -5.15 39.67 18.03
N LEU A 29 -5.14 38.35 18.28
CA LEU A 29 -6.33 37.52 18.17
C LEU A 29 -7.13 37.53 19.49
N PRO A 30 -8.48 37.53 19.41
CA PRO A 30 -9.38 37.50 20.55
C PRO A 30 -9.24 36.25 21.42
N ASP A 31 -9.61 36.37 22.70
CA ASP A 31 -9.30 35.43 23.81
C ASP A 31 -9.75 33.97 23.64
N TRP A 32 -10.58 33.67 22.65
CA TRP A 32 -10.98 32.29 22.31
C TRP A 32 -9.94 31.54 21.46
N ALA A 33 -8.92 32.24 20.93
CA ALA A 33 -7.88 31.71 20.06
C ALA A 33 -6.46 31.81 20.67
N GLN A 34 -6.33 31.78 22.01
CA GLN A 34 -5.02 31.89 22.68
C GLN A 34 -4.01 30.75 22.40
N GLY A 35 -4.42 29.70 21.67
CA GLY A 35 -3.53 28.61 21.23
C GLY A 35 -2.93 28.78 19.83
N VAL A 36 -3.33 29.81 19.05
CA VAL A 36 -2.88 30.01 17.67
C VAL A 36 -2.47 31.46 17.47
N ARG A 37 -1.16 31.73 17.40
CA ARG A 37 -0.64 33.07 17.08
C ARG A 37 -0.49 33.18 15.56
N ILE A 38 -1.30 34.04 14.92
CA ILE A 38 -1.12 34.37 13.50
C ILE A 38 -0.03 35.45 13.41
N GLY A 39 1.16 35.03 12.99
CA GLY A 39 2.35 35.89 12.99
C GLY A 39 3.06 35.99 14.34
N GLY A 40 4.34 36.37 14.30
CA GLY A 40 5.25 36.45 15.45
C GLY A 40 6.71 36.23 15.05
N ARG A 41 7.59 36.03 16.05
CA ARG A 41 9.01 35.71 15.84
C ARG A 41 9.17 34.30 15.26
N VAL A 42 9.51 34.20 13.99
CA VAL A 42 9.92 32.95 13.32
C VAL A 42 11.32 32.59 13.82
N THR A 43 11.41 31.51 14.59
CA THR A 43 12.68 30.99 15.12
C THR A 43 13.33 30.03 14.12
N ALA A 44 14.66 29.97 14.11
CA ALA A 44 15.41 29.00 13.30
C ALA A 44 15.05 27.56 13.71
N GLU A 45 14.84 27.35 15.01
CA GLU A 45 14.35 26.13 15.65
C GLU A 45 13.03 25.64 15.02
N GLN A 46 12.06 26.54 14.83
CA GLN A 46 10.76 26.22 14.26
C GLN A 46 10.85 25.81 12.79
N LEU A 47 11.70 26.49 12.01
CA LEU A 47 11.90 26.19 10.59
C LEU A 47 12.53 24.80 10.42
N VAL A 48 13.54 24.48 11.23
CA VAL A 48 14.23 23.19 11.24
C VAL A 48 13.30 22.07 11.71
N PHE A 49 12.51 22.29 12.77
CA PHE A 49 11.52 21.31 13.24
C PHE A 49 10.51 20.99 12.12
N SER A 50 9.97 22.02 11.48
CA SER A 50 8.97 21.88 10.41
C SER A 50 9.54 21.20 9.17
N LEU A 51 10.82 21.43 8.87
CA LEU A 51 11.54 20.76 7.79
C LEU A 51 11.75 19.27 8.09
N TYR A 52 12.21 18.91 9.29
CA TYR A 52 12.39 17.49 9.69
C TYR A 52 11.07 16.72 9.63
N GLU A 53 10.03 17.32 10.18
CA GLU A 53 8.70 16.74 10.19
C GLU A 53 8.08 16.65 8.77
N GLY A 54 8.36 17.63 7.92
CA GLY A 54 8.03 17.57 6.49
C GLY A 54 8.78 16.46 5.76
N LEU A 55 10.05 16.21 6.12
CA LEU A 55 10.91 15.21 5.51
C LEU A 55 10.45 13.81 5.89
N LYS A 56 10.09 13.61 7.15
CA LYS A 56 9.49 12.37 7.65
C LYS A 56 8.24 11.98 6.85
N LEU A 57 7.33 12.93 6.61
CA LEU A 57 6.12 12.68 5.80
C LEU A 57 6.47 12.41 4.33
N ALA A 58 7.42 13.14 3.75
CA ALA A 58 7.86 12.93 2.38
C ALA A 58 8.47 11.53 2.20
N THR A 59 9.35 11.10 3.11
CA THR A 59 9.95 9.77 3.10
C THR A 59 8.88 8.69 3.24
N LEU A 60 7.90 8.84 4.14
CA LEU A 60 6.81 7.88 4.27
C LEU A 60 6.01 7.75 2.97
N LEU A 61 5.69 8.88 2.32
CA LEU A 61 4.98 8.88 1.04
C LEU A 61 5.79 8.24 -0.08
N ILE A 62 7.11 8.50 -0.15
CA ILE A 62 8.01 7.88 -1.13
C ILE A 62 8.08 6.36 -0.90
N CYS A 63 8.23 5.90 0.35
CA CYS A 63 8.25 4.47 0.66
C CYS A 63 6.94 3.77 0.28
N VAL A 64 5.79 4.37 0.60
CA VAL A 64 4.47 3.83 0.22
C VAL A 64 4.29 3.85 -1.29
N GLY A 65 4.67 4.93 -1.95
CA GLY A 65 4.62 5.06 -3.41
C GLY A 65 5.50 4.03 -4.12
N ALA A 66 6.73 3.84 -3.64
CA ALA A 66 7.65 2.83 -4.16
C ALA A 66 7.11 1.41 -3.97
N ALA A 67 6.57 1.09 -2.79
CA ALA A 67 5.94 -0.20 -2.53
C ALA A 67 4.77 -0.47 -3.50
N ASN A 68 3.91 0.53 -3.73
CA ASN A 68 2.79 0.40 -4.66
C ASN A 68 3.25 0.29 -6.13
N ALA A 69 4.32 0.98 -6.51
CA ALA A 69 4.90 0.90 -7.86
C ALA A 69 5.54 -0.46 -8.14
N LEU A 70 6.15 -1.09 -7.12
CA LEU A 70 6.74 -2.43 -7.20
C LEU A 70 5.67 -3.54 -7.16
N ALA A 71 4.53 -3.28 -6.52
CA ALA A 71 3.43 -4.23 -6.41
C ALA A 71 2.66 -4.32 -7.74
N ASN A 72 2.86 -5.41 -8.49
CA ASN A 72 1.98 -5.71 -9.62
C ASN A 72 0.70 -6.40 -9.08
N PRO A 73 -0.49 -5.76 -9.19
CA PRO A 73 -1.74 -6.31 -8.64
C PRO A 73 -2.09 -7.69 -9.24
N ALA A 74 -1.77 -7.93 -10.52
CA ALA A 74 -1.98 -9.23 -11.15
C ALA A 74 -1.04 -10.31 -10.59
N ARG A 75 0.22 -9.96 -10.25
CA ARG A 75 1.14 -10.89 -9.57
C ARG A 75 0.71 -11.17 -8.14
N LEU A 76 0.19 -10.16 -7.44
CA LEU A 76 -0.31 -10.29 -6.08
C LEU A 76 -1.50 -11.26 -6.04
N LEU A 77 -2.43 -11.15 -7.00
CA LEU A 77 -3.54 -12.09 -7.16
C LEU A 77 -3.08 -13.51 -7.50
N LYS A 78 -2.02 -13.66 -8.30
CA LYS A 78 -1.45 -14.99 -8.64
C LYS A 78 -0.75 -15.67 -7.45
N SER A 79 -0.28 -14.89 -6.49
CA SER A 79 0.39 -15.37 -5.27
C SER A 79 -0.58 -15.60 -4.11
N LEU A 80 -1.86 -15.26 -4.27
CA LEU A 80 -2.87 -15.58 -3.26
C LEU A 80 -2.95 -17.09 -3.00
N PRO A 81 -3.04 -17.50 -1.72
CA PRO A 81 -3.22 -18.90 -1.34
C PRO A 81 -4.57 -19.42 -1.88
N GLY A 82 -4.64 -20.72 -2.16
CA GLY A 82 -5.85 -21.37 -2.68
C GLY A 82 -7.11 -21.20 -1.83
N ALA A 83 -6.95 -20.82 -0.54
CA ALA A 83 -8.04 -20.44 0.36
C ALA A 83 -8.90 -19.29 -0.19
N LEU A 84 -8.27 -18.37 -0.92
CA LEU A 84 -8.89 -17.17 -1.48
C LEU A 84 -9.15 -17.32 -2.98
N TYR A 85 -9.18 -18.54 -3.51
CA TYR A 85 -9.31 -18.78 -4.95
C TYR A 85 -10.56 -18.12 -5.54
N GLU A 86 -11.71 -18.28 -4.89
CA GLU A 86 -12.98 -17.70 -5.35
C GLU A 86 -12.93 -16.17 -5.38
N ALA A 87 -12.44 -15.56 -4.28
CA ALA A 87 -12.24 -14.12 -4.20
C ALA A 87 -11.18 -13.63 -5.22
N GLY A 88 -10.09 -14.38 -5.41
CA GLY A 88 -9.03 -14.05 -6.35
C GLY A 88 -9.50 -14.08 -7.80
N VAL A 89 -10.29 -15.08 -8.18
CA VAL A 89 -10.92 -15.15 -9.51
C VAL A 89 -11.85 -13.95 -9.72
N ALA A 90 -12.70 -13.65 -8.74
CA ALA A 90 -13.60 -12.49 -8.82
C ALA A 90 -12.81 -11.17 -9.01
N VAL A 91 -11.72 -10.97 -8.28
CA VAL A 91 -10.89 -9.76 -8.40
C VAL A 91 -10.15 -9.71 -9.74
N VAL A 92 -9.60 -10.83 -10.23
CA VAL A 92 -8.94 -10.88 -11.56
C VAL A 92 -9.93 -10.55 -12.67
N VAL A 93 -11.13 -11.10 -12.60
CA VAL A 93 -12.22 -10.81 -13.53
C VAL A 93 -12.62 -9.34 -13.45
N ALA A 94 -12.78 -8.79 -12.25
CA ALA A 94 -13.09 -7.38 -12.04
C ALA A 94 -11.99 -6.45 -12.58
N MET A 95 -10.70 -6.77 -12.37
CA MET A 95 -9.58 -5.99 -12.90
C MET A 95 -9.53 -5.98 -14.43
N THR A 96 -10.06 -7.02 -15.08
CA THR A 96 -10.16 -7.09 -16.54
C THR A 96 -11.40 -6.36 -17.05
N PHE A 97 -12.53 -6.44 -16.33
CA PHE A 97 -13.78 -5.78 -16.73
C PHE A 97 -13.81 -4.28 -16.43
N ALA A 98 -13.22 -3.82 -15.33
CA ALA A 98 -13.18 -2.42 -14.96
C ALA A 98 -12.67 -1.49 -16.09
N PRO A 99 -11.49 -1.73 -16.72
CA PRO A 99 -11.02 -0.88 -17.81
C PRO A 99 -11.95 -0.92 -19.04
N ASN A 100 -12.56 -2.07 -19.32
CA ASN A 100 -13.53 -2.21 -20.42
C ASN A 100 -14.81 -1.40 -20.17
N MET A 101 -15.32 -1.42 -18.94
CA MET A 101 -16.48 -0.61 -18.56
C MET A 101 -16.18 0.89 -18.64
N VAL A 102 -14.99 1.32 -18.22
CA VAL A 102 -14.56 2.73 -18.36
C VAL A 102 -14.50 3.12 -19.85
N ALA A 103 -13.94 2.27 -20.71
CA ALA A 103 -13.90 2.52 -22.14
C ALA A 103 -15.31 2.63 -22.76
N ASP A 104 -16.26 1.80 -22.34
CA ASP A 104 -17.66 1.88 -22.76
C ASP A 104 -18.31 3.20 -22.31
N VAL A 105 -18.11 3.60 -21.05
CA VAL A 105 -18.61 4.87 -20.51
C VAL A 105 -18.06 6.05 -21.32
N VAL A 106 -16.75 6.05 -21.60
CA VAL A 106 -16.10 7.10 -22.41
C VAL A 106 -16.67 7.13 -23.82
N ARG A 107 -16.81 5.97 -24.49
CA ARG A 107 -17.44 5.87 -25.82
C ARG A 107 -18.85 6.44 -25.83
N LEU A 108 -19.69 6.06 -24.87
CA LEU A 108 -21.07 6.57 -24.76
C LEU A 108 -21.13 8.06 -24.44
N ARG A 109 -20.21 8.57 -23.62
CA ARG A 109 -20.13 10.00 -23.29
C ARG A 109 -19.76 10.81 -24.54
N THR A 110 -18.79 10.33 -25.30
CA THR A 110 -18.37 10.95 -26.57
C THR A 110 -19.48 10.92 -27.61
N ALA A 111 -20.15 9.79 -27.81
CA ALA A 111 -21.28 9.67 -28.73
C ALA A 111 -22.43 10.62 -28.37
N ARG A 112 -22.72 10.82 -27.07
CA ARG A 112 -23.71 11.80 -26.63
C ARG A 112 -23.30 13.24 -26.89
N ARG A 113 -22.04 13.57 -26.62
CA ARG A 113 -21.48 14.90 -26.89
C ARG A 113 -21.59 15.25 -28.38
N LEU A 114 -21.31 14.30 -29.27
CA LEU A 114 -21.48 14.47 -30.72
C LEU A 114 -22.94 14.66 -31.13
N ARG A 115 -23.90 14.11 -30.37
CA ARG A 115 -25.34 14.27 -30.59
C ARG A 115 -25.93 15.50 -29.88
N GLY A 116 -25.10 16.43 -29.39
CA GLY A 116 -25.54 17.63 -28.68
C GLY A 116 -26.27 17.36 -27.36
N ARG A 117 -26.22 16.13 -26.83
CA ARG A 117 -26.92 15.76 -25.61
C ARG A 117 -26.09 16.13 -24.37
N PRO A 118 -26.72 16.62 -23.29
CA PRO A 118 -26.01 16.94 -22.05
C PRO A 118 -25.34 15.69 -21.48
N THR A 119 -24.09 15.84 -21.05
CA THR A 119 -23.28 14.74 -20.48
C THR A 119 -23.21 14.77 -18.95
N GLY A 120 -23.89 15.73 -18.31
CA GLY A 120 -23.93 15.92 -16.86
C GLY A 120 -25.34 15.77 -16.28
N GLY A 121 -25.41 15.52 -14.97
CA GLY A 121 -26.66 15.36 -14.22
C GLY A 121 -27.11 13.91 -14.04
N VAL A 122 -27.98 13.68 -13.06
CA VAL A 122 -28.52 12.35 -12.69
C VAL A 122 -29.19 11.64 -13.85
N ARG A 123 -29.93 12.37 -14.69
CA ARG A 123 -30.59 11.81 -15.88
C ARG A 123 -29.59 11.35 -16.94
N ALA A 124 -28.49 12.10 -17.13
CA ALA A 124 -27.40 11.68 -18.00
C ALA A 124 -26.73 10.43 -17.44
N VAL A 125 -26.43 10.38 -16.14
CA VAL A 125 -25.83 9.21 -15.47
C VAL A 125 -26.70 7.98 -15.65
N ALA A 126 -28.02 8.04 -15.40
CA ALA A 126 -28.92 6.90 -15.59
C ALA A 126 -28.92 6.41 -17.05
N GLN A 127 -28.93 7.33 -18.01
CA GLN A 127 -28.88 7.00 -19.44
C GLN A 127 -27.50 6.52 -19.92
N ILE A 128 -26.40 6.75 -19.18
CA ILE A 128 -25.07 6.15 -19.48
C ILE A 128 -24.97 4.80 -18.79
N GLY A 129 -25.43 4.74 -17.54
CA GLY A 129 -25.35 3.57 -16.69
C GLY A 129 -26.15 2.40 -17.25
N LEU A 130 -27.39 2.63 -17.68
CA LEU A 130 -28.27 1.52 -18.11
C LEU A 130 -27.67 0.70 -19.28
N PRO A 131 -27.20 1.28 -20.40
CA PRO A 131 -26.58 0.50 -21.47
C PRO A 131 -25.23 -0.13 -21.08
N VAL A 132 -24.46 0.52 -20.19
CA VAL A 132 -23.18 -0.02 -19.70
C VAL A 132 -23.41 -1.22 -18.79
N LEU A 133 -24.46 -1.18 -17.96
CA LEU A 133 -24.87 -2.30 -17.12
C LEU A 133 -25.39 -3.47 -17.96
N GLU A 134 -26.21 -3.19 -18.97
CA GLU A 134 -26.66 -4.21 -19.94
C GLU A 134 -25.46 -4.90 -20.61
N GLY A 135 -24.53 -4.14 -21.18
CA GLY A 135 -23.31 -4.70 -21.79
C GLY A 135 -22.39 -5.40 -20.77
N ALA A 136 -22.37 -4.96 -19.51
CA ALA A 136 -21.65 -5.66 -18.44
C ALA A 136 -22.30 -6.98 -18.06
N LEU A 137 -23.63 -7.06 -18.05
CA LEU A 137 -24.40 -8.29 -17.78
C LEU A 137 -24.17 -9.31 -18.90
N GLU A 138 -24.30 -8.91 -20.16
CA GLU A 138 -24.02 -9.78 -21.32
C GLU A 138 -22.61 -10.38 -21.26
N ARG A 139 -21.60 -9.56 -21.00
CA ARG A 139 -20.21 -10.03 -20.85
C ARG A 139 -20.02 -10.94 -19.64
N SER A 140 -20.70 -10.65 -18.53
CA SER A 140 -20.64 -11.49 -17.33
C SER A 140 -21.24 -12.87 -17.60
N VAL A 141 -22.38 -12.94 -18.30
CA VAL A 141 -23.02 -14.20 -18.72
C VAL A 141 -22.11 -14.96 -19.69
N ALA A 142 -21.52 -14.29 -20.68
CA ALA A 142 -20.59 -14.92 -21.61
C ALA A 142 -19.34 -15.48 -20.91
N VAL A 143 -18.77 -14.74 -19.95
CA VAL A 143 -17.64 -15.23 -19.16
C VAL A 143 -18.04 -16.39 -18.27
N ALA A 144 -19.19 -16.33 -17.59
CA ALA A 144 -19.71 -17.44 -16.78
C ALA A 144 -19.89 -18.73 -17.61
N ALA A 145 -20.49 -18.64 -18.80
CA ALA A 145 -20.64 -19.79 -19.69
C ALA A 145 -19.29 -20.37 -20.14
N SER A 146 -18.31 -19.52 -20.46
CA SER A 146 -16.96 -19.96 -20.82
C SER A 146 -16.20 -20.61 -19.66
N MET A 147 -16.47 -20.17 -18.43
CA MET A 147 -15.90 -20.71 -17.21
C MET A 147 -16.47 -22.10 -16.92
N ASP A 148 -17.78 -22.27 -17.06
CA ASP A 148 -18.47 -23.54 -16.87
C ASP A 148 -17.99 -24.61 -17.89
N ALA A 149 -17.87 -24.23 -19.16
CA ALA A 149 -17.33 -25.11 -20.22
C ALA A 149 -15.89 -25.58 -19.93
N ARG A 150 -15.09 -24.75 -19.26
CA ARG A 150 -13.72 -25.09 -18.83
C ARG A 150 -13.67 -25.86 -17.51
N GLY A 151 -14.81 -26.13 -16.89
CA GLY A 151 -14.94 -26.83 -15.61
C GLY A 151 -14.57 -25.97 -14.39
N TYR A 152 -14.56 -24.64 -14.51
CA TYR A 152 -14.48 -23.77 -13.34
C TYR A 152 -15.76 -23.95 -12.51
N GLY A 153 -15.63 -23.93 -11.18
CA GLY A 153 -16.76 -24.15 -10.26
C GLY A 153 -16.88 -25.58 -9.72
N ARG A 154 -16.09 -26.54 -10.24
CA ARG A 154 -15.84 -27.83 -9.56
C ARG A 154 -15.05 -27.57 -8.27
N THR A 155 -15.78 -27.32 -7.19
CA THR A 155 -15.22 -27.22 -5.84
C THR A 155 -14.73 -28.61 -5.43
N ALA A 156 -13.52 -28.69 -4.89
CA ALA A 156 -13.15 -29.86 -4.11
C ALA A 156 -14.18 -29.98 -2.98
N GLN A 157 -14.78 -31.16 -2.78
CA GLN A 157 -15.70 -31.42 -1.67
C GLN A 157 -14.91 -31.32 -0.36
N VAL A 158 -14.87 -30.14 0.24
CA VAL A 158 -14.15 -29.89 1.50
C VAL A 158 -15.13 -29.99 2.66
N PRO A 159 -14.85 -30.78 3.71
CA PRO A 159 -15.71 -30.86 4.89
C PRO A 159 -15.99 -29.48 5.51
N ALA A 160 -17.23 -29.25 5.94
CA ALA A 160 -17.65 -27.96 6.50
C ALA A 160 -16.82 -27.54 7.73
N ALA A 161 -16.40 -28.50 8.55
CA ALA A 161 -15.53 -28.27 9.71
C ALA A 161 -14.21 -27.60 9.30
N VAL A 162 -13.59 -28.11 8.23
CA VAL A 162 -12.32 -27.61 7.71
C VAL A 162 -12.51 -26.19 7.17
N ARG A 163 -13.63 -25.90 6.48
CA ARG A 163 -13.98 -24.53 6.04
C ARG A 163 -14.05 -23.55 7.21
N HIS A 164 -14.76 -23.94 8.26
CA HIS A 164 -14.92 -23.10 9.46
C HIS A 164 -13.59 -22.88 10.18
N THR A 165 -12.77 -23.92 10.37
CA THR A 165 -11.44 -23.80 10.98
C THR A 165 -10.54 -22.82 10.23
N THR A 166 -10.52 -22.85 8.89
CA THR A 166 -9.73 -21.87 8.13
C THR A 166 -10.25 -20.46 8.31
N ASN A 167 -11.57 -20.23 8.26
CA ASN A 167 -12.13 -18.90 8.46
C ASN A 167 -11.84 -18.36 9.86
N VAL A 168 -11.95 -19.21 10.89
CA VAL A 168 -11.63 -18.84 12.27
C VAL A 168 -10.14 -18.55 12.43
N LEU A 169 -9.25 -19.36 11.85
CA LEU A 169 -7.80 -19.11 11.92
C LEU A 169 -7.40 -17.85 11.15
N THR A 170 -7.98 -17.59 9.97
CA THR A 170 -7.64 -16.40 9.19
C THR A 170 -8.19 -15.13 9.82
N LEU A 171 -9.45 -15.12 10.23
CA LEU A 171 -10.06 -13.96 10.90
C LEU A 171 -9.44 -13.74 12.28
N GLY A 172 -9.26 -14.80 13.07
CA GLY A 172 -8.61 -14.75 14.38
C GLY A 172 -7.17 -14.26 14.28
N GLY A 173 -6.41 -14.74 13.28
CA GLY A 173 -5.05 -14.26 13.04
C GLY A 173 -5.00 -12.79 12.61
N LEU A 174 -5.91 -12.35 11.73
CA LEU A 174 -6.00 -10.96 11.32
C LEU A 174 -6.36 -10.04 12.50
N LEU A 175 -7.31 -10.44 13.34
CA LEU A 175 -7.64 -9.74 14.58
C LEU A 175 -6.46 -9.72 15.55
N GLY A 176 -5.70 -10.81 15.66
CA GLY A 176 -4.47 -10.88 16.43
C GLY A 176 -3.38 -9.93 15.93
N VAL A 177 -3.21 -9.78 14.61
CA VAL A 177 -2.30 -8.80 14.02
C VAL A 177 -2.76 -7.37 14.33
N CYS A 178 -4.06 -7.07 14.22
CA CYS A 178 -4.60 -5.76 14.58
C CYS A 178 -4.37 -5.44 16.06
N ALA A 179 -4.71 -6.38 16.96
CA ALA A 179 -4.52 -6.23 18.40
C ALA A 179 -3.04 -6.13 18.79
N GLY A 180 -2.16 -6.92 18.15
CA GLY A 180 -0.71 -6.85 18.35
C GLY A 180 -0.10 -5.53 17.88
N THR A 181 -0.53 -5.03 16.71
CA THR A 181 -0.11 -3.71 16.20
C THR A 181 -0.57 -2.59 17.13
N TYR A 182 -1.82 -2.66 17.63
CA TYR A 182 -2.31 -1.72 18.63
C TYR A 182 -1.51 -1.81 19.94
N GLY A 183 -1.19 -3.02 20.41
CA GLY A 183 -0.36 -3.24 21.59
C GLY A 183 1.04 -2.65 21.46
N LEU A 184 1.66 -2.71 20.28
CA LEU A 184 2.94 -2.06 20.00
C LEU A 184 2.88 -0.53 20.01
N LEU A 185 1.72 0.05 19.68
CA LEU A 185 1.50 1.49 19.70
C LEU A 185 1.08 2.01 21.09
N ALA A 186 0.65 1.13 22.00
CA ALA A 186 0.24 1.50 23.34
C ALA A 186 1.43 1.68 24.29
N ALA A 187 1.42 2.74 25.10
CA ALA A 187 2.53 3.17 25.96
C ALA A 187 3.02 2.10 26.97
N GLN A 188 2.14 1.19 27.42
CA GLN A 188 2.48 0.06 28.30
C GLN A 188 2.31 -1.32 27.64
N GLY A 189 1.90 -1.37 26.36
CA GLY A 189 1.51 -2.62 25.67
C GLY A 189 2.64 -3.31 24.90
N ALA A 190 3.80 -2.67 24.75
CA ALA A 190 4.87 -3.11 23.84
C ALA A 190 5.39 -4.53 24.15
N VAL A 191 5.42 -4.93 25.42
CA VAL A 191 5.89 -6.27 25.86
C VAL A 191 4.99 -7.39 25.33
N TYR A 192 3.67 -7.15 25.26
CA TYR A 192 2.69 -8.12 24.78
C TYR A 192 2.34 -7.92 23.29
N GLY A 193 2.59 -6.73 22.74
CA GLY A 193 2.28 -6.41 21.34
C GLY A 193 3.06 -7.26 20.34
N LEU A 194 4.37 -7.43 20.53
CA LEU A 194 5.21 -8.25 19.65
C LEU A 194 4.82 -9.74 19.62
N PRO A 195 4.70 -10.45 20.76
CA PRO A 195 4.31 -11.86 20.75
C PRO A 195 2.88 -12.05 20.22
N LEU A 196 1.95 -11.13 20.54
CA LEU A 196 0.58 -11.19 20.01
C LEU A 196 0.53 -10.99 18.49
N LEU A 197 1.34 -10.07 17.96
CA LEU A 197 1.46 -9.83 16.52
C LEU A 197 2.05 -11.06 15.81
N LEU A 198 3.10 -11.68 16.38
CA LEU A 198 3.70 -12.89 15.84
C LEU A 198 2.72 -14.08 15.88
N ALA A 199 1.99 -14.25 16.98
CA ALA A 199 0.96 -15.28 17.11
C ALA A 199 -0.18 -15.06 16.11
N GLY A 200 -0.65 -13.82 15.94
CA GLY A 200 -1.63 -13.43 14.92
C GLY A 200 -1.16 -13.74 13.50
N LEU A 201 0.11 -13.42 13.19
CA LEU A 201 0.70 -13.70 11.88
C LEU A 201 0.81 -15.21 11.60
N VAL A 202 1.25 -15.99 12.59
CA VAL A 202 1.38 -17.45 12.47
C VAL A 202 0.01 -18.11 12.29
N THR A 203 -0.99 -17.71 13.08
CA THR A 203 -2.35 -18.23 12.98
C THR A 203 -3.01 -17.88 11.64
N ALA A 204 -2.82 -16.64 11.15
CA ALA A 204 -3.25 -16.23 9.81
C ALA A 204 -2.57 -17.07 8.72
N MET A 205 -1.25 -17.24 8.79
CA MET A 205 -0.47 -18.03 7.83
C MET A 205 -0.88 -19.51 7.84
N ALA A 206 -1.15 -20.07 9.01
CA ALA A 206 -1.65 -21.43 9.18
C ALA A 206 -3.04 -21.59 8.54
N GLY A 207 -3.96 -20.64 8.78
CA GLY A 207 -5.28 -20.61 8.16
C GLY A 207 -5.20 -20.57 6.62
N LEU A 208 -4.32 -19.71 6.09
CA LEU A 208 -4.08 -19.59 4.65
C LEU A 208 -3.42 -20.83 4.04
N ARG A 209 -2.44 -21.46 4.71
CA ARG A 209 -1.81 -22.71 4.27
C ARG A 209 -2.81 -23.87 4.26
N LEU A 210 -3.62 -24.00 5.30
CA LEU A 210 -4.64 -25.05 5.42
C LEU A 210 -5.72 -24.88 4.35
N GLY A 211 -6.10 -23.64 4.03
CA GLY A 211 -7.01 -23.34 2.93
C GLY A 211 -6.37 -23.53 1.54
N GLY A 212 -5.05 -23.33 1.41
CA GLY A 212 -4.30 -23.52 0.16
C GLY A 212 -4.22 -24.96 -0.33
N ARG A 213 -4.22 -25.94 0.60
CA ARG A 213 -4.24 -27.38 0.28
C ARG A 213 -5.54 -27.86 -0.38
N ARG A 214 -6.57 -27.02 -0.46
CA ARG A 214 -7.89 -27.34 -1.02
C ARG A 214 -7.98 -27.15 -2.52
N SER A 215 -7.01 -26.47 -3.13
CA SER A 215 -7.04 -26.13 -4.55
C SER A 215 -6.46 -27.28 -5.38
N VAL A 216 -7.32 -27.96 -6.14
CA VAL A 216 -6.90 -28.90 -7.19
C VAL A 216 -6.25 -28.09 -8.31
N ARG A 217 -4.91 -27.96 -8.28
CA ARG A 217 -4.13 -27.29 -9.32
C ARG A 217 -3.59 -28.32 -10.31
N THR A 218 -4.05 -28.28 -11.56
CA THR A 218 -3.64 -29.23 -12.60
C THR A 218 -2.34 -28.84 -13.31
N ARG A 219 -1.93 -27.55 -13.27
CA ARG A 219 -0.59 -27.13 -13.69
C ARG A 219 -0.25 -25.75 -13.14
N TYR A 220 0.51 -25.71 -12.05
CA TYR A 220 1.11 -24.48 -11.54
C TYR A 220 2.58 -24.45 -11.93
N ARG A 221 3.00 -23.44 -12.70
CA ARG A 221 4.42 -23.15 -12.90
C ARG A 221 4.80 -22.12 -11.83
N PRO A 222 5.46 -22.53 -10.72
CA PRO A 222 5.79 -21.63 -9.64
C PRO A 222 6.70 -20.50 -10.14
N ASP A 223 6.41 -19.28 -9.71
CA ASP A 223 7.36 -18.19 -9.84
C ASP A 223 8.50 -18.50 -8.86
N ARG A 224 9.72 -18.70 -9.38
CA ARG A 224 10.85 -19.14 -8.56
C ARG A 224 11.41 -17.92 -7.85
N TRP A 225 11.40 -17.93 -6.52
CA TRP A 225 12.03 -16.90 -5.71
C TRP A 225 13.55 -16.99 -5.91
N GLY A 226 14.09 -16.13 -6.78
CA GLY A 226 15.53 -16.09 -7.04
C GLY A 226 16.30 -15.52 -5.85
N VAL A 227 17.62 -15.79 -5.80
CA VAL A 227 18.53 -15.25 -4.78
C VAL A 227 18.41 -13.72 -4.66
N ARG A 228 18.25 -13.01 -5.78
CA ARG A 228 18.03 -11.55 -5.80
C ARG A 228 16.79 -11.12 -5.04
N ALA A 229 15.68 -11.85 -5.17
CA ALA A 229 14.45 -11.53 -4.45
C ALA A 229 14.58 -11.83 -2.95
N TRP A 230 15.38 -12.84 -2.57
CA TRP A 230 15.73 -13.09 -1.17
C TRP A 230 16.62 -11.97 -0.60
N LEU A 231 17.63 -11.51 -1.36
CA LEU A 231 18.50 -10.41 -0.95
C LEU A 231 17.71 -9.11 -0.72
N VAL A 232 16.78 -8.77 -1.62
CA VAL A 232 15.92 -7.58 -1.47
C VAL A 232 14.98 -7.71 -0.26
N ALA A 233 14.40 -8.88 -0.03
CA ALA A 233 13.52 -9.11 1.12
C ALA A 233 14.31 -9.06 2.44
N CYS A 234 15.48 -9.71 2.49
CA CYS A 234 16.35 -9.72 3.66
C CYS A 234 16.93 -8.35 3.97
N SER A 235 17.32 -7.55 2.96
CA SER A 235 17.84 -6.20 3.22
C SER A 235 16.79 -5.33 3.90
N GLY A 236 15.53 -5.40 3.46
CA GLY A 236 14.42 -4.69 4.11
C GLY A 236 14.16 -5.18 5.54
N ALA A 237 14.18 -6.51 5.77
CA ALA A 237 13.98 -7.09 7.09
C ALA A 237 15.11 -6.71 8.08
N VAL A 238 16.37 -6.72 7.62
CA VAL A 238 17.53 -6.31 8.42
C VAL A 238 17.44 -4.83 8.78
N VAL A 239 17.12 -3.96 7.82
CA VAL A 239 16.94 -2.52 8.08
C VAL A 239 15.83 -2.29 9.11
N ALA A 240 14.70 -2.97 8.97
CA ALA A 240 13.58 -2.85 9.90
C ALA A 240 13.98 -3.32 11.32
N ALA A 241 14.59 -4.49 11.46
CA ALA A 241 15.04 -5.01 12.74
C ALA A 241 16.09 -4.09 13.39
N ALA A 242 17.05 -3.60 12.61
CA ALA A 242 18.06 -2.66 13.05
C ALA A 242 17.43 -1.34 13.56
N MET A 243 16.45 -0.78 12.83
CA MET A 243 15.78 0.47 13.25
C MET A 243 14.89 0.28 14.49
N ILE A 244 14.21 -0.86 14.61
CA ILE A 244 13.43 -1.20 15.82
C ILE A 244 14.37 -1.35 17.02
N TRP A 245 15.50 -2.03 16.84
CA TRP A 245 16.51 -2.20 17.89
C TRP A 245 17.15 -0.86 18.27
N ALA A 246 17.43 0.02 17.30
CA ALA A 246 17.89 1.37 17.55
C ALA A 246 16.92 2.17 18.42
N GLY A 247 15.62 2.10 18.09
CA GLY A 247 14.57 2.77 18.85
C GLY A 247 14.37 2.23 20.26
N ALA A 248 14.77 0.98 20.52
CA ALA A 248 14.68 0.37 21.85
C ALA A 248 15.90 0.69 22.72
N VAL A 249 17.10 0.78 22.13
CA VAL A 249 18.35 1.04 22.85
C VAL A 249 18.54 2.53 23.14
N ASP A 250 18.25 3.39 22.17
CA ASP A 250 18.42 4.84 22.31
C ASP A 250 17.35 5.64 21.55
N PRO A 251 16.18 5.87 22.18
CA PRO A 251 15.09 6.65 21.58
C PRO A 251 15.46 8.11 21.29
N GLU A 252 16.43 8.67 22.04
CA GLU A 252 16.83 10.07 21.93
C GLU A 252 17.80 10.28 20.76
N ALA A 253 18.71 9.34 20.49
CA ALA A 253 19.58 9.40 19.31
C ALA A 253 18.84 9.39 17.96
N LEU A 254 17.60 8.87 17.92
CA LEU A 254 16.73 8.86 16.73
C LEU A 254 15.82 10.09 16.63
N ARG A 255 15.81 10.95 17.64
CA ARG A 255 15.03 12.20 17.67
C ARG A 255 16.01 13.37 17.79
N PRO A 256 16.48 13.93 16.67
CA PRO A 256 17.34 15.12 16.72
C PRO A 256 16.64 16.21 17.55
N GLY A 257 17.25 16.58 18.68
CA GLY A 257 16.75 17.67 19.51
C GLY A 257 16.80 18.98 18.72
N VAL A 258 15.68 19.70 18.68
CA VAL A 258 15.59 20.99 17.97
C VAL A 258 15.74 22.18 18.93
N VAL A 259 15.78 21.90 20.23
CA VAL A 259 16.00 22.87 21.32
C VAL A 259 16.93 22.23 22.36
N PRO A 260 18.15 22.75 22.58
CA PRO A 260 18.86 23.81 21.84
C PRO A 260 19.34 23.35 20.45
N LEU A 261 19.59 24.28 19.50
CA LEU A 261 20.22 23.97 18.21
C LEU A 261 21.65 23.46 18.44
N THR A 262 21.79 22.16 18.52
CA THR A 262 23.08 21.46 18.50
C THR A 262 23.16 20.66 17.22
N ALA A 263 24.36 20.55 16.65
CA ALA A 263 24.56 19.71 15.48
C ALA A 263 24.19 18.28 15.86
N PRO A 264 23.20 17.65 15.20
CA PRO A 264 22.78 16.32 15.57
C PRO A 264 23.93 15.36 15.33
N VAL A 265 24.36 14.67 16.38
CA VAL A 265 25.31 13.57 16.26
C VAL A 265 24.62 12.47 15.47
N LEU A 266 25.10 12.24 14.25
CA LEU A 266 24.57 11.19 13.40
C LEU A 266 25.01 9.84 13.99
N PRO A 267 24.10 9.01 14.54
CA PRO A 267 24.52 7.71 15.01
C PRO A 267 25.01 6.92 13.79
N LEU A 268 26.27 6.49 13.83
CA LEU A 268 26.93 5.89 12.67
C LEU A 268 26.33 4.52 12.32
N TRP A 269 25.84 3.80 13.32
CA TRP A 269 25.33 2.44 13.13
C TRP A 269 23.91 2.42 12.51
N PRO A 270 22.92 3.26 12.89
CA PRO A 270 21.63 3.32 12.18
C PRO A 270 21.81 3.90 10.79
N ALA A 271 22.75 4.83 10.58
CA ALA A 271 23.11 5.31 9.25
C ALA A 271 23.66 4.16 8.38
N ALA A 272 24.55 3.32 8.92
CA ALA A 272 25.03 2.13 8.24
C ALA A 272 23.90 1.11 7.94
N ALA A 273 22.96 0.93 8.87
CA ALA A 273 21.79 0.08 8.64
C ALA A 273 20.89 0.64 7.53
N ALA A 274 20.70 1.95 7.44
CA ALA A 274 19.95 2.58 6.36
C ALA A 274 20.63 2.39 4.98
N LEU A 275 21.96 2.37 4.92
CA LEU A 275 22.72 2.07 3.69
C LEU A 275 22.48 0.65 3.17
N ILE A 276 22.27 -0.33 4.05
CA ILE A 276 21.85 -1.69 3.66
C ILE A 276 20.50 -1.65 2.92
N GLY A 277 19.62 -0.70 3.26
CA GLY A 277 18.36 -0.44 2.58
C GLY A 277 18.50 0.06 1.15
N LEU A 278 19.70 0.47 0.72
CA LEU A 278 20.00 0.83 -0.67
C LEU A 278 20.43 -0.36 -1.52
N LEU A 279 20.69 -1.54 -0.94
CA LEU A 279 21.05 -2.76 -1.69
C LEU A 279 20.04 -3.12 -2.79
N PRO A 280 18.71 -2.97 -2.61
CA PRO A 280 17.75 -3.22 -3.68
C PRO A 280 17.98 -2.35 -4.92
N ALA A 281 18.51 -1.14 -4.80
CA ALA A 281 18.78 -0.27 -5.94
C ALA A 281 19.82 -0.88 -6.91
N LEU A 282 20.72 -1.73 -6.40
CA LEU A 282 21.77 -2.39 -7.17
C LEU A 282 21.38 -3.82 -7.58
N VAL A 283 20.59 -4.50 -6.75
CA VAL A 283 20.31 -5.94 -6.89
C VAL A 283 18.98 -6.22 -7.58
N ALA A 284 18.01 -5.29 -7.50
CA ALA A 284 16.67 -5.49 -8.04
C ALA A 284 16.72 -5.78 -9.54
N PRO A 285 16.01 -6.82 -10.01
CA PRO A 285 15.94 -7.12 -11.43
C PRO A 285 15.27 -5.96 -12.18
N VAL A 286 15.94 -5.47 -13.22
CA VAL A 286 15.39 -4.45 -14.13
C VAL A 286 14.08 -5.01 -14.73
N PRO A 287 12.95 -4.26 -14.67
CA PRO A 287 11.72 -4.69 -15.31
C PRO A 287 11.99 -4.95 -16.80
N PRO A 288 11.50 -6.05 -17.39
CA PRO A 288 11.59 -6.24 -18.83
C PRO A 288 10.90 -5.04 -19.50
N SER A 289 11.63 -4.34 -20.37
CA SER A 289 11.10 -3.22 -21.14
C SER A 289 10.02 -3.72 -22.09
N ASP A 290 8.89 -3.01 -22.20
CA ASP A 290 7.78 -3.39 -23.08
C ASP A 290 8.21 -3.56 -24.55
N ARG A 291 9.33 -2.94 -24.96
CA ARG A 291 9.98 -3.13 -26.27
C ARG A 291 10.41 -4.58 -26.52
N ALA A 292 10.93 -5.28 -25.51
CA ALA A 292 11.37 -6.68 -25.66
C ALA A 292 10.20 -7.68 -25.72
N ALA A 293 9.00 -7.29 -25.29
CA ALA A 293 7.80 -8.09 -25.43
C ALA A 293 7.17 -7.96 -26.83
N ALA A 294 7.29 -6.78 -27.46
CA ALA A 294 6.85 -6.55 -28.84
C ALA A 294 7.72 -7.30 -29.87
N ASP A 295 9.01 -7.51 -29.57
CA ASP A 295 9.97 -8.20 -30.44
C ASP A 295 9.94 -9.73 -30.34
N ARG A 296 9.06 -10.32 -29.51
CA ARG A 296 8.88 -11.77 -29.54
C ARG A 296 8.06 -12.15 -30.77
N PRO A 297 8.63 -12.86 -31.76
CA PRO A 297 7.86 -13.32 -32.89
C PRO A 297 6.73 -14.20 -32.35
N VAL A 298 5.49 -13.81 -32.66
CA VAL A 298 4.30 -14.63 -32.45
C VAL A 298 4.56 -15.92 -33.22
N ARG A 299 4.94 -16.98 -32.50
CA ARG A 299 5.07 -18.32 -33.06
C ARG A 299 3.65 -18.76 -33.41
N ARG A 300 3.18 -18.41 -34.61
CA ARG A 300 1.96 -18.95 -35.21
C ARG A 300 2.13 -20.47 -35.22
N GLY A 301 1.43 -21.14 -34.30
CA GLY A 301 1.23 -22.56 -34.40
C GLY A 301 0.55 -22.84 -35.73
N LYS A 302 1.26 -23.53 -36.63
CA LYS A 302 0.64 -24.28 -37.69
C LYS A 302 -0.04 -25.49 -37.04
N GLU A 303 -1.34 -25.41 -36.84
CA GLU A 303 -2.21 -26.59 -36.81
C GLU A 303 -3.31 -26.36 -37.85
N GLN A 304 -2.97 -26.76 -39.07
CA GLN A 304 -3.92 -27.19 -40.10
C GLN A 304 -3.80 -28.71 -40.16
N ALA A 305 -4.84 -29.41 -39.76
CA ALA A 305 -5.37 -30.69 -40.25
C ALA A 305 -6.30 -31.25 -39.17
#